data_AF-A0A0D0D9I3-F1
#
_entry.id   AF-A0A0D0D9I3-F1
#
_cell.length_a   1.000
_cell.length_b   1.000
_cell.length_c   1.000
_cell.angle_alpha   90.00
_cell.angle_beta   90.00
_cell.angle_gamma   90.00
#
_symmetry.space_group_name_H-M   'P 1'
#
loop_
_entity.id
_entity.type
_entity.pdbx_description
1 polymer ?
#
loop_
_entity_poly.entity_id
_entity_poly.type
_entity_poly.pdbx_seq_one_letter_code
_entity_poly.pdbx_strand_id
1 'polypeptide(L)'
;MITFFSNLVPQLLTSTVFLCSFFALVALYHLLAPRCTTTKQRSWILTTLSSAVMSVCSLPLFFEYTRASADWKNVSTSGVYTNSVARFFQAYLIADLTMGVLHYRSKVNLLTGWIHHSIYVFIVDYALQMGWSHIFCLCAIMEIPTFILALASVNARLRSDVLFAICFFLTRIVLHAVLGVSIIVQRKVVVGGSIYPGVIMACIFVLHAHWFSGCIKGFIKR
;
A
#
# COMPACT_ATOMS: atom_id res chain seq x y z
N MET A 1 -18.88 12.98 10.94
CA MET A 1 -17.80 13.20 9.94
C MET A 1 -16.71 14.14 10.47
N ILE A 2 -17.04 15.22 11.21
CA ILE A 2 -16.05 16.14 11.82
C ILE A 2 -15.23 15.48 12.95
N THR A 3 -15.84 14.57 13.73
CA THR A 3 -15.15 13.80 14.78
C THR A 3 -14.18 12.72 14.28
N PHE A 4 -14.22 12.39 12.98
CA PHE A 4 -13.40 11.36 12.39
C PHE A 4 -11.95 11.85 12.19
N PHE A 5 -11.79 13.10 11.72
CA PHE A 5 -10.48 13.68 11.45
C PHE A 5 -9.78 14.23 12.70
N SER A 6 -10.53 14.66 13.73
CA SER A 6 -9.97 15.25 14.94
C SER A 6 -9.13 14.28 15.77
N ASN A 7 -9.29 12.97 15.56
CA ASN A 7 -8.63 11.94 16.36
C ASN A 7 -7.42 11.29 15.67
N LEU A 8 -7.17 11.57 14.39
CA LEU A 8 -6.06 10.95 13.64
C LEU A 8 -4.70 11.24 14.30
N VAL A 9 -4.38 12.52 14.52
CA VAL A 9 -3.07 12.93 15.07
C VAL A 9 -2.86 12.35 16.48
N PRO A 10 -3.80 12.46 17.43
CA PRO A 10 -3.67 11.79 18.74
C PRO A 10 -3.47 10.27 18.64
N GLN A 11 -4.17 9.59 17.72
CA GLN A 11 -4.02 8.14 17.55
C GLN A 11 -2.66 7.74 16.99
N LEU A 12 -2.12 8.52 16.04
CA LEU A 12 -0.78 8.29 15.52
C LEU A 12 0.28 8.50 16.61
N LEU A 13 0.18 9.58 17.38
CA LEU A 13 1.13 9.92 18.42
C LEU A 13 1.10 8.97 19.63
N THR A 14 -0.02 8.27 19.86
CA THR A 14 -0.12 7.26 20.92
C THR A 14 0.19 5.83 20.44
N SER A 15 0.30 5.61 19.12
CA SER A 15 0.62 4.30 18.57
C SER A 15 2.13 4.04 18.56
N THR A 16 2.58 3.18 19.49
CA THR A 16 3.99 2.74 19.56
C THR A 16 4.47 2.13 18.25
N VAL A 17 3.64 1.30 17.59
CA VAL A 17 3.99 0.68 16.30
C VAL A 17 4.22 1.74 15.24
N PHE A 18 3.35 2.75 15.14
CA PHE A 18 3.51 3.84 14.19
C PHE A 18 4.81 4.61 14.45
N LEU A 19 5.04 5.06 15.69
CA LEU A 19 6.22 5.84 16.05
C LEU A 19 7.52 5.07 15.80
N CYS A 20 7.62 3.84 16.30
CA CYS A 20 8.79 2.99 16.08
C CYS A 20 9.04 2.75 14.59
N SER A 21 7.99 2.47 13.81
CA SER A 21 8.11 2.27 12.36
C SER A 21 8.56 3.54 11.65
N PHE A 22 8.01 4.70 12.01
CA PHE A 22 8.35 5.98 11.41
C PHE A 22 9.82 6.32 11.63
N PHE A 23 10.29 6.28 12.88
CA PHE A 23 11.69 6.57 13.20
C PHE A 23 12.64 5.53 12.61
N ALA A 24 12.27 4.24 12.61
CA ALA A 24 13.07 3.20 11.97
C ALA A 24 13.20 3.43 10.46
N LEU A 25 12.11 3.77 9.76
CA LEU A 25 12.13 4.05 8.33
C LEU A 25 12.98 5.29 8.00
N VAL A 26 12.86 6.37 8.78
CA VAL A 26 13.69 7.57 8.61
C VAL A 26 15.17 7.25 8.86
N ALA A 27 15.49 6.50 9.91
CA ALA A 27 16.85 6.07 10.21
C ALA A 27 17.43 5.19 9.08
N LEU A 28 16.65 4.22 8.59
CA LEU A 28 17.04 3.38 7.46
C LEU A 28 17.24 4.18 6.18
N TYR A 29 16.40 5.19 5.91
CA TYR A 29 16.60 6.10 4.79
C TYR A 29 17.95 6.78 4.87
N HIS A 30 18.30 7.39 6.02
CA HIS A 30 19.59 8.07 6.19
C HIS A 30 20.79 7.11 6.14
N LEU A 31 20.62 5.87 6.60
CA LEU A 31 21.67 4.84 6.53
C LEU A 31 21.93 4.36 5.09
N LEU A 32 20.87 4.29 4.26
CA LEU A 32 20.94 3.76 2.90
C LEU A 32 21.18 4.84 1.85
N ALA A 33 20.77 6.09 2.10
CA ALA A 33 20.90 7.20 1.16
C ALA A 33 22.34 7.46 0.67
N PRO A 34 23.41 7.33 1.50
CA PRO A 34 24.79 7.46 1.03
C PRO A 34 25.19 6.41 -0.02
N ARG A 35 24.55 5.24 -0.03
CA ARG A 35 24.79 4.18 -1.03
C ARG A 35 24.11 4.45 -2.37
N CYS A 36 23.23 5.46 -2.43
CA CYS A 36 22.52 5.84 -3.64
C CYS A 36 23.17 7.09 -4.26
N THR A 37 23.62 6.97 -5.51
CA THR A 37 24.35 8.03 -6.22
C THR A 37 23.43 9.12 -6.74
N THR A 38 22.18 8.79 -7.07
CA THR A 38 21.22 9.74 -7.64
C THR A 38 20.06 10.05 -6.69
N THR A 39 19.51 11.27 -6.79
CA THR A 39 18.27 11.65 -6.09
C THR A 39 17.11 10.73 -6.45
N LYS A 40 17.08 10.21 -7.69
CA LYS A 40 16.07 9.24 -8.12
C LYS A 40 16.17 7.98 -7.27
N GLN A 41 17.34 7.34 -7.18
CA GLN A 41 17.50 6.13 -6.35
C GLN A 41 17.11 6.39 -4.90
N ARG A 42 17.52 7.53 -4.32
CA ARG A 42 17.16 7.91 -2.95
C ARG A 42 15.66 7.98 -2.74
N SER A 43 14.92 8.56 -3.69
CA SER A 43 13.45 8.65 -3.63
C SER A 43 12.73 7.30 -3.65
N TRP A 44 13.40 6.20 -3.98
CA TRP A 44 12.82 4.85 -4.02
C TRP A 44 13.19 3.97 -2.83
N ILE A 45 14.04 4.44 -1.90
CA ILE A 45 14.50 3.64 -0.75
C ILE A 45 13.31 3.22 0.13
N LEU A 46 12.52 4.19 0.59
CA LEU A 46 11.40 3.93 1.50
C LEU A 46 10.32 3.07 0.85
N THR A 47 9.98 3.36 -0.41
CA THR A 47 9.03 2.55 -1.18
C THR A 47 9.52 1.12 -1.35
N THR A 48 10.81 0.90 -1.61
CA THR A 48 11.38 -0.46 -1.73
C THR A 48 11.22 -1.23 -0.41
N LEU A 49 11.59 -0.61 0.71
CA LEU A 49 11.48 -1.25 2.03
C LEU A 49 10.02 -1.54 2.39
N SER A 50 9.14 -0.56 2.25
CA SER A 50 7.73 -0.67 2.62
C SER A 50 7.01 -1.71 1.77
N SER A 51 7.12 -1.64 0.44
CA SER A 51 6.44 -2.60 -0.45
C SER A 51 6.90 -4.04 -0.23
N ALA A 52 8.17 -4.27 0.15
CA ALA A 52 8.65 -5.58 0.57
C ALA A 52 7.94 -6.08 1.84
N VAL A 53 7.93 -5.27 2.90
CA VAL A 53 7.28 -5.59 4.18
C VAL A 53 5.78 -5.84 3.97
N MET A 54 5.10 -4.96 3.25
CA MET A 54 3.67 -5.07 2.96
C MET A 54 3.33 -6.35 2.18
N SER A 55 4.14 -6.68 1.16
CA SER A 55 3.95 -7.92 0.40
C SER A 55 4.09 -9.15 1.30
N VAL A 56 5.12 -9.21 2.15
CA VAL A 56 5.36 -10.34 3.05
C VAL A 56 4.28 -10.44 4.13
N CYS A 57 3.91 -9.33 4.77
CA CYS A 57 2.91 -9.32 5.84
C CYS A 57 1.48 -9.60 5.34
N SER A 58 1.21 -9.46 4.05
CA SER A 58 -0.09 -9.83 3.48
C SER A 58 -0.27 -11.36 3.31
N LEU A 59 0.83 -12.12 3.25
CA LEU A 59 0.81 -13.54 2.89
C LEU A 59 -0.08 -14.40 3.79
N PRO A 60 -0.09 -14.26 5.14
CA PRO A 60 -0.95 -15.09 5.98
C PRO A 60 -2.44 -14.98 5.61
N LEU A 61 -2.96 -13.75 5.48
CA LEU A 61 -4.36 -13.52 5.12
C LEU A 61 -4.65 -13.90 3.66
N PHE A 62 -3.68 -13.69 2.76
CA PHE A 62 -3.82 -14.14 1.37
C PHE A 62 -3.93 -15.67 1.27
N PHE A 63 -3.14 -16.41 2.07
CA PHE A 63 -3.24 -17.87 2.11
C PHE A 63 -4.52 -18.36 2.77
N GLU A 64 -5.00 -17.72 3.84
CA GLU A 64 -6.31 -18.02 4.42
C GLU A 64 -7.42 -17.82 3.39
N TYR A 65 -7.44 -16.67 2.71
CA TYR A 65 -8.46 -16.34 1.71
C TYR A 65 -8.47 -17.31 0.52
N THR A 66 -7.30 -17.69 0.01
CA THR A 66 -7.20 -18.63 -1.10
C THR A 66 -7.56 -20.06 -0.69
N ARG A 67 -7.13 -20.52 0.50
CA ARG A 67 -7.53 -21.83 1.05
C ARG A 67 -9.03 -21.90 1.34
N ALA A 68 -9.62 -20.79 1.74
CA ALA A 68 -11.05 -20.64 1.94
C ALA A 68 -11.84 -20.50 0.64
N SER A 69 -11.22 -20.65 -0.53
CA SER A 69 -11.89 -20.48 -1.83
C SER A 69 -12.64 -19.14 -1.94
N ALA A 70 -11.99 -18.07 -1.48
CA ALA A 70 -12.52 -16.71 -1.44
C ALA A 70 -13.69 -16.47 -0.47
N ASP A 71 -13.94 -17.36 0.50
CA ASP A 71 -14.91 -17.14 1.58
C ASP A 71 -14.28 -16.34 2.73
N TRP A 72 -14.77 -15.11 2.94
CA TRP A 72 -14.28 -14.23 4.00
C TRP A 72 -14.63 -14.72 5.41
N LYS A 73 -15.59 -15.64 5.58
CA LYS A 73 -15.92 -16.20 6.90
C LYS A 73 -14.76 -16.96 7.52
N ASN A 74 -13.86 -17.47 6.69
CA ASN A 74 -12.71 -18.27 7.10
C ASN A 74 -11.38 -17.48 7.04
N VAL A 75 -11.45 -16.15 6.90
CA VAL A 75 -10.30 -15.26 6.96
C VAL A 75 -10.26 -14.59 8.33
N SER A 76 -9.06 -14.55 8.93
CA SER A 76 -8.83 -13.90 10.21
C SER A 76 -9.30 -12.43 10.18
N THR A 77 -10.10 -12.06 11.19
CA THR A 77 -10.62 -10.70 11.34
C THR A 77 -9.54 -9.73 11.83
N SER A 78 -9.88 -8.44 11.93
CA SER A 78 -8.95 -7.40 12.40
C SER A 78 -8.46 -7.68 13.82
N GLY A 79 -7.16 -7.54 14.04
CA GLY A 79 -6.52 -7.78 15.32
C GLY A 79 -5.18 -7.05 15.43
N VAL A 80 -4.39 -7.39 16.46
CA VAL A 80 -3.11 -6.72 16.74
C VAL A 80 -2.17 -6.78 15.53
N TYR A 81 -2.08 -7.93 14.86
CA TYR A 81 -1.23 -8.12 13.69
C TYR A 81 -1.61 -7.18 12.53
N THR A 82 -2.85 -7.26 12.06
CA THR A 82 -3.32 -6.47 10.90
C THR A 82 -3.37 -4.98 11.21
N ASN A 83 -3.66 -4.60 12.46
CA ASN A 83 -3.56 -3.21 12.92
C ASN A 83 -2.11 -2.72 12.88
N SER A 84 -1.15 -3.54 13.29
CA SER A 84 0.27 -3.20 13.28
C SER A 84 0.79 -3.00 11.85
N VAL A 85 0.41 -3.88 10.92
CA VAL A 85 0.74 -3.74 9.49
C VAL A 85 0.15 -2.45 8.90
N ALA A 86 -1.10 -2.13 9.22
CA ALA A 86 -1.74 -0.89 8.80
C ALA A 86 -1.02 0.36 9.37
N ARG A 87 -0.65 0.35 10.66
CA ARG A 87 0.10 1.45 11.30
C ARG A 87 1.51 1.59 10.74
N PHE A 88 2.20 0.48 10.41
CA PHE A 88 3.47 0.50 9.69
C PHE A 88 3.32 1.18 8.32
N PHE A 89 2.27 0.84 7.56
CA PHE A 89 2.06 1.46 6.25
C PHE A 89 1.78 2.96 6.37
N GLN A 90 0.97 3.40 7.35
CA GLN A 90 0.79 4.83 7.62
C GLN A 90 2.11 5.53 7.96
N ALA A 91 2.97 4.90 8.76
CA ALA A 91 4.29 5.43 9.08
C ALA A 91 5.15 5.59 7.83
N TYR A 92 5.12 4.62 6.91
CA TYR A 92 5.76 4.73 5.60
C TYR A 92 5.24 5.92 4.80
N LEU A 93 3.91 6.07 4.65
CA LEU A 93 3.33 7.16 3.85
C LEU A 93 3.78 8.53 4.36
N ILE A 94 3.75 8.73 5.68
CA ILE A 94 4.15 9.99 6.30
C ILE A 94 5.67 10.18 6.22
N ALA A 95 6.47 9.13 6.42
CA ALA A 95 7.92 9.19 6.27
C ALA A 95 8.32 9.55 4.83
N ASP A 96 7.70 8.94 3.82
CA ASP A 96 7.99 9.21 2.42
C ASP A 96 7.59 10.63 2.01
N LEU A 97 6.43 11.13 2.47
CA LEU A 97 6.04 12.52 2.26
C LEU A 97 7.04 13.49 2.93
N THR A 98 7.46 13.19 4.16
CA THR A 98 8.41 14.02 4.91
C THR A 98 9.78 14.05 4.23
N MET A 99 10.35 12.90 3.90
CA MET A 99 11.62 12.81 3.17
C MET A 99 11.50 13.39 1.75
N GLY A 100 10.33 13.23 1.13
CA GLY A 100 9.97 13.87 -0.13
C GLY A 100 10.08 15.38 -0.06
N VAL A 101 9.50 16.03 0.95
CA VAL A 101 9.60 17.49 1.13
C VAL A 101 11.06 17.91 1.35
N LEU A 102 11.81 17.17 2.17
CA LEU A 102 13.14 17.56 2.62
C LEU A 102 14.26 17.27 1.60
N HIS A 103 14.17 16.18 0.84
CA HIS A 103 15.32 15.66 0.08
C HIS A 103 15.07 15.43 -1.41
N TYR A 104 13.84 15.11 -1.82
CA TYR A 104 13.57 14.71 -3.21
C TYR A 104 12.23 15.21 -3.75
N ARG A 105 11.84 16.44 -3.40
CA ARG A 105 10.53 17.03 -3.72
C ARG A 105 10.18 16.96 -5.20
N SER A 106 11.18 17.20 -6.06
CA SER A 106 11.03 17.14 -7.53
C SER A 106 10.83 15.74 -8.10
N LYS A 107 10.98 14.68 -7.29
CA LYS A 107 10.81 13.28 -7.69
C LYS A 107 9.48 12.68 -7.23
N VAL A 108 8.78 13.32 -6.31
CA VAL A 108 7.45 12.90 -5.88
C VAL A 108 6.42 13.42 -6.88
N ASN A 109 5.83 12.50 -7.65
CA ASN A 109 4.77 12.84 -8.60
C ASN A 109 3.51 13.32 -7.86
N LEU A 110 2.79 14.29 -8.44
CA LEU A 110 1.56 14.85 -7.86
C LEU A 110 0.49 13.79 -7.58
N LEU A 111 0.12 13.02 -8.61
CA LEU A 111 -0.97 12.05 -8.49
C LEU A 111 -0.50 10.80 -7.76
N THR A 112 0.64 10.23 -8.17
CA THR A 112 1.08 8.90 -7.68
C THR A 112 1.88 8.96 -6.39
N GLY A 113 2.33 10.15 -5.97
CA GLY A 113 3.04 10.38 -4.72
C GLY A 113 2.23 11.24 -3.76
N TRP A 114 2.16 12.55 -3.99
CA TRP A 114 1.57 13.50 -3.04
C TRP A 114 0.11 13.18 -2.70
N ILE A 115 -0.77 13.13 -3.72
CA ILE A 115 -2.20 12.90 -3.54
C ILE A 115 -2.45 11.47 -3.06
N HIS A 116 -1.86 10.48 -3.74
CA HIS A 116 -2.03 9.07 -3.39
C HIS A 116 -1.61 8.77 -1.95
N HIS A 117 -0.41 9.17 -1.53
CA HIS A 117 0.06 8.90 -0.18
C HIS A 117 -0.76 9.64 0.87
N SER A 118 -1.11 10.90 0.62
CA SER A 118 -1.94 11.68 1.56
C SER A 118 -3.32 11.04 1.75
N ILE A 119 -4.00 10.66 0.67
CA ILE A 119 -5.32 10.01 0.75
C ILE A 119 -5.22 8.67 1.46
N TYR A 120 -4.18 7.87 1.19
CA TYR A 120 -4.02 6.57 1.83
C TYR A 120 -3.78 6.65 3.34
N VAL A 121 -3.17 7.73 3.86
CA VAL A 121 -3.08 7.95 5.31
C VAL A 121 -4.49 7.91 5.93
N PHE A 122 -5.46 8.58 5.32
CA PHE A 122 -6.84 8.64 5.79
C PHE A 122 -7.64 7.36 5.52
N ILE A 123 -7.45 6.73 4.35
CA ILE A 123 -8.11 5.45 4.04
C ILE A 123 -7.71 4.38 5.07
N VAL A 124 -6.42 4.30 5.40
CA VAL A 124 -5.93 3.30 6.36
C VAL A 124 -6.42 3.62 7.76
N ASP A 125 -6.47 4.90 8.15
CA ASP A 125 -7.03 5.28 9.43
C ASP A 125 -8.52 4.94 9.55
N TYR A 126 -9.28 5.16 8.47
CA TYR A 126 -10.68 4.75 8.38
C TYR A 126 -10.86 3.25 8.49
N ALA A 127 -10.04 2.47 7.79
CA ALA A 127 -10.07 1.02 7.93
C ALA A 127 -9.76 0.57 9.36
N LEU A 128 -8.81 1.21 10.05
CA LEU A 128 -8.49 0.92 11.45
C LEU A 128 -9.65 1.23 12.39
N GLN A 129 -10.25 2.42 12.28
CA GLN A 129 -11.37 2.84 13.13
C GLN A 129 -12.61 1.97 12.93
N MET A 130 -12.84 1.48 11.71
CA MET A 130 -13.97 0.62 11.38
C MET A 130 -13.71 -0.88 11.64
N GLY A 131 -12.50 -1.24 12.10
CA GLY A 131 -12.15 -2.64 12.33
C GLY A 131 -12.00 -3.44 11.02
N TRP A 132 -11.56 -2.83 9.93
CA TRP A 132 -11.36 -3.41 8.60
C TRP A 132 -9.88 -3.53 8.20
N SER A 133 -8.96 -3.48 9.16
CA SER A 133 -7.51 -3.59 8.91
C SER A 133 -7.11 -4.92 8.26
N HIS A 134 -7.84 -6.00 8.50
CA HIS A 134 -7.62 -7.28 7.80
C HIS A 134 -7.82 -7.18 6.29
N ILE A 135 -8.82 -6.41 5.81
CA ILE A 135 -9.04 -6.18 4.37
C ILE A 135 -7.84 -5.45 3.78
N PHE A 136 -7.37 -4.39 4.45
CA PHE A 136 -6.21 -3.63 4.03
C PHE A 136 -4.94 -4.50 3.99
N CYS A 137 -4.70 -5.29 5.05
CA CYS A 137 -3.56 -6.18 5.14
C CYS A 137 -3.56 -7.25 4.03
N LEU A 138 -4.71 -7.87 3.75
CA LEU A 138 -4.83 -8.82 2.63
C LEU A 138 -4.54 -8.12 1.29
N CYS A 139 -5.13 -6.95 1.07
CA CYS A 139 -4.94 -6.16 -0.15
C CYS A 139 -3.48 -5.72 -0.36
N ALA A 140 -2.65 -5.71 0.69
CA ALA A 140 -1.25 -5.33 0.59
C ALA A 140 -0.39 -6.29 -0.27
N ILE A 141 -0.89 -7.47 -0.61
CA ILE A 141 -0.27 -8.36 -1.62
C ILE A 141 -0.12 -7.66 -2.98
N MET A 142 -0.93 -6.64 -3.24
CA MET A 142 -0.85 -5.80 -4.44
C MET A 142 0.39 -4.88 -4.47
N GLU A 143 1.20 -4.85 -3.42
CA GLU A 143 2.47 -4.10 -3.40
C GLU A 143 3.63 -4.83 -4.11
N ILE A 144 3.48 -6.11 -4.47
CA ILE A 144 4.50 -6.87 -5.23
C ILE A 144 5.01 -6.13 -6.49
N PRO A 145 4.16 -5.63 -7.41
CA PRO A 145 4.64 -4.86 -8.55
C PRO A 145 5.38 -3.57 -8.14
N THR A 146 4.95 -2.90 -7.07
CA THR A 146 5.65 -1.71 -6.55
C THR A 146 7.03 -2.08 -6.04
N PHE A 147 7.17 -3.20 -5.34
CA PHE A 147 8.47 -3.70 -4.88
C PHE A 147 9.42 -3.95 -6.05
N ILE A 148 8.96 -4.63 -7.10
CA ILE A 148 9.75 -4.89 -8.31
C ILE A 148 10.20 -3.57 -8.95
N LEU A 149 9.29 -2.60 -9.11
CA LEU A 149 9.59 -1.30 -9.71
C LEU A 149 10.56 -0.47 -8.85
N ALA A 150 10.35 -0.45 -7.54
CA ALA A 150 11.16 0.31 -6.60
C ALA A 150 12.57 -0.25 -6.52
N LEU A 151 12.69 -1.58 -6.45
CA LEU A 151 13.98 -2.28 -6.44
C LEU A 151 14.77 -2.01 -7.73
N ALA A 152 14.13 -2.07 -8.89
CA ALA A 152 14.73 -1.72 -10.17
C ALA A 152 15.14 -0.23 -10.26
N SER A 153 14.44 0.65 -9.53
CA SER A 153 14.73 2.08 -9.48
C SER A 153 15.89 2.41 -8.55
N VAL A 154 16.15 1.59 -7.53
CA VAL A 154 17.35 1.66 -6.67
C VAL A 154 18.55 1.02 -7.38
N ASN A 155 18.37 -0.15 -7.99
CA ASN A 155 19.39 -0.88 -8.72
C ASN A 155 18.92 -1.28 -10.12
N ALA A 156 19.38 -0.55 -11.13
CA ALA A 156 18.99 -0.76 -12.52
C ALA A 156 19.33 -2.16 -13.07
N ARG A 157 20.29 -2.89 -12.47
CA ARG A 157 20.63 -4.27 -12.88
C ARG A 157 19.50 -5.27 -12.61
N LEU A 158 18.60 -4.94 -11.69
CA LEU A 158 17.46 -5.78 -11.31
C LEU A 158 16.20 -5.45 -12.12
N ARG A 159 16.32 -4.60 -13.14
CA ARG A 159 15.18 -4.15 -13.92
C ARG A 159 14.63 -5.26 -14.80
N SER A 160 13.35 -5.57 -14.62
CA SER A 160 12.57 -6.41 -15.52
C SER A 160 11.18 -5.80 -15.74
N ASP A 161 11.02 -5.17 -16.89
CA ASP A 161 9.75 -4.50 -17.24
C ASP A 161 8.63 -5.52 -17.45
N VAL A 162 8.93 -6.71 -18.01
CA VAL A 162 7.96 -7.79 -18.22
C VAL A 162 7.48 -8.36 -16.89
N LEU A 163 8.40 -8.65 -15.95
CA LEU A 163 8.03 -9.14 -14.62
C LEU A 163 7.14 -8.13 -13.89
N PHE A 164 7.50 -6.85 -13.93
CA PHE A 164 6.68 -5.78 -13.39
C PHE A 164 5.27 -5.78 -14.00
N ALA A 165 5.15 -5.83 -15.34
CA ALA A 165 3.85 -5.79 -16.01
C ALA A 165 2.96 -7.00 -15.67
N ILE A 166 3.53 -8.20 -15.66
CA ILE A 166 2.81 -9.44 -15.30
C ILE A 166 2.33 -9.36 -13.85
N CYS A 167 3.21 -9.01 -12.92
CA CYS A 167 2.85 -8.87 -11.50
C CYS A 167 1.78 -7.77 -11.31
N PHE A 168 1.89 -6.65 -12.02
CA PHE A 168 0.90 -5.58 -11.97
C PHE A 168 -0.45 -6.07 -12.45
N PHE A 169 -0.52 -6.72 -13.62
CA PHE A 169 -1.76 -7.26 -14.16
C PHE A 169 -2.42 -8.26 -13.21
N LEU A 170 -1.66 -9.26 -12.75
CA LEU A 170 -2.21 -10.32 -11.90
C LEU A 170 -2.68 -9.78 -10.55
N THR A 171 -1.91 -8.92 -9.90
CA THR A 171 -2.22 -8.45 -8.54
C THR A 171 -3.11 -7.20 -8.50
N ARG A 172 -2.80 -6.18 -9.31
CA ARG A 172 -3.50 -4.88 -9.27
C ARG A 172 -4.69 -4.77 -10.20
N ILE A 173 -4.83 -5.68 -11.18
CA ILE A 173 -6.00 -5.74 -12.05
C ILE A 173 -6.87 -6.95 -11.71
N VAL A 174 -6.38 -8.17 -11.96
CA VAL A 174 -7.19 -9.38 -11.80
C VAL A 174 -7.57 -9.61 -10.35
N LEU A 175 -6.59 -9.75 -9.46
CA LEU A 175 -6.85 -10.00 -8.04
C LEU A 175 -7.60 -8.83 -7.38
N HIS A 176 -7.28 -7.59 -7.73
CA HIS A 176 -8.02 -6.42 -7.22
C HIS A 176 -9.51 -6.51 -7.55
N ALA A 177 -9.87 -6.82 -8.81
CA ALA A 177 -11.26 -6.96 -9.21
C ALA A 177 -11.95 -8.11 -8.45
N VAL A 178 -11.27 -9.26 -8.31
CA VAL A 178 -11.77 -10.41 -7.54
C VAL A 178 -12.05 -10.02 -6.08
N LEU A 179 -11.09 -9.35 -5.42
CA LEU A 179 -11.26 -8.91 -4.03
C LEU A 179 -12.38 -7.88 -3.89
N GLY A 180 -12.46 -6.92 -4.82
CA GLY A 180 -13.52 -5.91 -4.83
C GLY A 180 -14.92 -6.53 -4.95
N VAL A 181 -15.11 -7.44 -5.90
CA VAL A 181 -16.37 -8.17 -6.07
C VAL A 181 -16.68 -9.03 -4.85
N SER A 182 -15.69 -9.75 -4.33
CA SER A 182 -15.84 -10.60 -3.15
C SER A 182 -16.30 -9.81 -1.91
N ILE A 183 -15.70 -8.65 -1.66
CA ILE A 183 -16.10 -7.74 -0.58
C ILE A 183 -17.53 -7.25 -0.78
N ILE A 184 -17.92 -6.86 -2.00
CA ILE A 184 -19.27 -6.34 -2.29
C ILE A 184 -20.34 -7.41 -2.08
N VAL A 185 -20.09 -8.62 -2.57
CA VAL A 185 -20.99 -9.78 -2.47
C VAL A 185 -21.14 -10.20 -1.01
N GLN A 186 -20.02 -10.30 -0.29
CA GLN A 186 -19.98 -10.80 1.09
C GLN A 186 -20.06 -9.69 2.15
N ARG A 187 -20.38 -8.44 1.77
CA ARG A 187 -20.27 -7.25 2.63
C ARG A 187 -20.96 -7.38 4.00
N LYS A 188 -22.07 -8.12 4.07
CA LYS A 188 -22.79 -8.37 5.34
C LYS A 188 -21.92 -9.06 6.36
N VAL A 189 -21.09 -10.02 5.91
CA VAL A 189 -20.15 -10.78 6.73
C VAL A 189 -18.89 -9.98 6.99
N VAL A 190 -18.28 -9.41 5.94
CA VAL A 190 -16.94 -8.81 6.04
C VAL A 190 -16.96 -7.47 6.78
N VAL A 191 -17.97 -6.64 6.51
CA VAL A 191 -17.97 -5.21 6.87
C VAL A 191 -19.32 -4.75 7.45
N GLY A 192 -20.10 -5.69 8.00
CA GLY A 192 -21.39 -5.41 8.63
C GLY A 192 -22.44 -4.81 7.68
N GLY A 193 -22.31 -5.05 6.37
CA GLY A 193 -23.21 -4.53 5.35
C GLY A 193 -22.81 -3.18 4.75
N SER A 194 -21.73 -2.56 5.26
CA SER A 194 -21.20 -1.29 4.75
C SER A 194 -20.83 -1.36 3.27
N ILE A 195 -21.18 -0.30 2.52
CA ILE A 195 -20.82 -0.16 1.10
C ILE A 195 -19.45 0.50 0.91
N TYR A 196 -18.92 1.19 1.94
CA TYR A 196 -17.74 2.05 1.79
C TYR A 196 -16.49 1.30 1.35
N PRO A 197 -16.16 0.10 1.86
CA PRO A 197 -15.01 -0.67 1.38
C PRO A 197 -15.10 -1.00 -0.11
N GLY A 198 -16.30 -1.35 -0.60
CA GLY A 198 -16.53 -1.59 -2.02
C GLY A 198 -16.33 -0.34 -2.88
N VAL A 199 -16.83 0.82 -2.42
CA VAL A 199 -16.62 2.11 -3.11
C VAL A 199 -15.14 2.49 -3.16
N ILE A 200 -14.43 2.35 -2.05
CA ILE A 200 -13.00 2.63 -1.96
C ILE A 200 -12.22 1.71 -2.93
N MET A 201 -12.52 0.41 -2.94
CA MET A 201 -11.91 -0.54 -3.88
C MET A 201 -12.18 -0.14 -5.34
N ALA A 202 -13.40 0.24 -5.69
CA ALA A 202 -13.71 0.69 -7.05
C ALA A 202 -12.91 1.94 -7.45
N CYS A 203 -12.80 2.94 -6.56
CA CYS A 203 -12.01 4.14 -6.83
C CYS A 203 -10.51 3.83 -7.02
N ILE A 204 -9.95 2.95 -6.18
CA ILE A 204 -8.55 2.53 -6.30
C ILE A 204 -8.34 1.71 -7.59
N PHE A 205 -9.30 0.86 -7.95
CA PHE A 205 -9.22 0.07 -9.18
C PHE A 205 -9.12 0.95 -10.43
N VAL A 206 -9.88 2.05 -10.50
CA VAL A 206 -9.77 3.03 -11.60
C VAL A 206 -8.36 3.58 -11.71
N LEU A 207 -7.73 3.91 -10.57
CA LEU A 207 -6.35 4.38 -10.53
C LEU A 207 -5.36 3.30 -11.04
N HIS A 208 -5.52 2.05 -10.60
CA HIS A 208 -4.69 0.94 -11.06
C HIS A 208 -4.85 0.65 -12.55
N ALA A 209 -6.09 0.67 -13.05
CA ALA A 209 -6.38 0.49 -14.48
C ALA A 209 -5.74 1.60 -15.33
N HIS A 210 -5.84 2.86 -14.86
CA HIS A 210 -5.18 3.99 -15.51
C HIS A 210 -3.64 3.82 -15.56
N TRP A 211 -3.01 3.43 -14.45
CA TRP A 211 -1.56 3.16 -14.42
C TRP A 211 -1.15 2.00 -15.32
N PHE A 212 -1.94 0.92 -15.34
CA PHE A 212 -1.67 -0.22 -16.21
C PHE A 212 -1.80 0.16 -17.70
N SER A 213 -2.79 0.97 -18.07
CA SER A 213 -2.89 1.53 -19.43
C SER A 213 -1.62 2.31 -19.81
N GLY A 214 -1.08 3.10 -18.88
CA GLY A 214 0.20 3.78 -19.06
C GLY A 214 1.37 2.82 -19.27
N CYS A 215 1.41 1.71 -18.50
CA CYS A 215 2.40 0.65 -18.65
C CYS A 215 2.36 0.02 -20.06
N ILE A 216 1.18 -0.38 -20.53
CA ILE A 216 0.99 -0.97 -21.86
C ILE A 216 1.38 0.00 -22.98
N LYS A 217 0.98 1.27 -22.90
CA LYS A 217 1.41 2.31 -23.85
C LYS A 217 2.93 2.46 -23.87
N GLY A 218 3.58 2.30 -22.73
CA GLY A 218 5.04 2.31 -22.61
C GLY A 218 5.74 1.13 -23.29
N PHE A 219 5.09 -0.02 -23.40
CA PHE A 219 5.57 -1.16 -24.19
C PHE A 219 5.37 -0.94 -25.68
N ILE A 220 4.21 -0.44 -26.10
CA ILE A 220 3.89 -0.24 -27.54
C ILE A 220 4.79 0.81 -28.19
N LYS A 221 5.24 1.82 -27.43
CA LYS A 221 6.09 2.90 -27.94
C LYS A 221 7.58 2.52 -28.07
N ARG A 222 7.99 1.33 -27.64
CA ARG A 222 9.37 0.85 -27.71
C ARG A 222 9.53 -0.14 -28.86
#